data_AF-A0AAV0B7Z3-F1
#
_entry.id   AF-A0AAV0B7Z3-F1
#
_cell.length_a   1.000
_cell.length_b   1.000
_cell.length_c   1.000
_cell.angle_alpha   90.00
_cell.angle_beta   90.00
_cell.angle_gamma   90.00
#
_symmetry.space_group_name_H-M   'P 1'
#
loop_
_entity.id
_entity.type
_entity.pdbx_description
1 polymer ?
#
loop_
_entity_poly.entity_id
_entity_poly.type
_entity_poly.pdbx_seq_one_letter_code
_entity_poly.pdbx_strand_id
1 'polypeptide(L)'
;WLLRSITQVEKNIVSCKRIIEYTDSKQEGTFETNESSLPPPELPDQGEIEFNNVESKYREELDFVLKGVSFKTRACKKVGICEQTGPVKSTITLSLLRVFEKLKG
;
A
#
# COMPACT_ATOMS: atom_id res chain seq x y z
N TRP A 1 13.91 -48.11 6.14
CA TRP A 1 14.27 -47.23 5.01
C TRP A 1 13.03 -46.61 4.38
N LEU A 2 12.04 -47.42 3.95
CA LEU A 2 10.78 -46.94 3.35
C LEU A 2 10.01 -45.89 4.18
N LEU A 3 9.81 -46.15 5.48
CA LEU A 3 9.17 -45.20 6.40
C LEU A 3 9.89 -43.84 6.45
N ARG A 4 11.24 -43.85 6.45
CA ARG A 4 12.03 -42.61 6.43
C ARG A 4 11.87 -41.87 5.10
N SER A 5 11.83 -42.59 3.98
CA SER A 5 11.60 -42.00 2.64
C SER A 5 10.22 -41.36 2.54
N ILE A 6 9.18 -42.01 3.07
CA ILE A 6 7.81 -41.47 3.10
C ILE A 6 7.76 -40.20 3.94
N THR A 7 8.30 -40.22 5.16
CA THR A 7 8.36 -39.02 6.03
C THR A 7 9.15 -37.88 5.39
N GLN A 8 10.19 -38.18 4.60
CA GLN A 8 10.94 -37.14 3.89
C GLN A 8 10.11 -36.49 2.77
N VAL A 9 9.35 -37.28 2.03
CA VAL A 9 8.44 -36.77 0.99
C VAL A 9 7.31 -35.94 1.61
N GLU A 10 6.73 -36.38 2.73
CA GLU A 10 5.72 -35.62 3.48
C GLU A 10 6.25 -34.26 3.96
N LYS A 11 7.50 -34.20 4.43
CA LYS A 11 8.12 -32.92 4.78
C LYS A 11 8.31 -32.02 3.56
N ASN A 12 8.73 -32.59 2.44
CA ASN A 12 8.96 -31.83 1.22
C ASN A 12 7.66 -31.27 0.63
N ILE A 13 6.55 -32.02 0.65
CA ILE A 13 5.27 -31.57 0.12
C ILE A 13 4.68 -30.42 0.97
N VAL A 14 4.88 -30.42 2.29
CA VAL A 14 4.46 -29.31 3.17
C VAL A 14 5.19 -28.01 2.80
N SER A 15 6.47 -28.09 2.45
CA SER A 15 7.24 -26.92 1.96
C SER A 15 6.68 -26.40 0.63
N CYS A 16 6.35 -27.28 -0.32
CA CYS A 16 5.71 -26.88 -1.58
C CYS A 16 4.35 -26.22 -1.35
N LYS A 17 3.55 -26.73 -0.40
CA LYS A 17 2.26 -26.13 -0.05
C LYS A 17 2.38 -24.67 0.37
N ARG A 18 3.40 -24.32 1.17
CA ARG A 18 3.65 -22.93 1.58
C ARG A 18 3.95 -22.02 0.39
N ILE A 19 4.73 -22.50 -0.58
CA ILE A 19 5.03 -21.73 -1.80
C ILE A 19 3.74 -21.44 -2.56
N ILE A 20 2.87 -22.44 -2.73
CA ILE A 20 1.58 -22.28 -3.40
C ILE A 20 0.67 -21.29 -2.64
N GLU A 21 0.66 -21.35 -1.31
CA GLU A 21 -0.10 -20.42 -0.47
C GLU A 21 0.37 -18.96 -0.66
N TYR A 22 1.68 -18.72 -0.81
CA TYR A 22 2.19 -17.38 -1.14
C TYR A 22 1.80 -16.92 -2.54
N THR A 23 1.66 -17.83 -3.51
CA THR A 23 1.23 -17.46 -4.87
C THR A 23 -0.25 -17.06 -4.95
N ASP A 24 -1.08 -17.54 -4.03
CA ASP A 24 -2.53 -17.25 -3.99
C ASP A 24 -2.87 -16.06 -3.06
N SER A 25 -1.87 -15.46 -2.42
CA SER A 25 -2.05 -14.30 -1.56
C SER A 25 -2.50 -13.06 -2.35
N LYS A 26 -3.33 -12.20 -1.74
CA LYS A 26 -3.79 -10.95 -2.34
C LYS A 26 -2.61 -10.11 -2.79
N GLN A 27 -2.48 -9.91 -4.10
CA GLN A 27 -1.46 -9.04 -4.68
C GLN A 27 -1.85 -7.57 -4.52
N GLU A 28 -0.84 -6.70 -4.49
CA GLU A 28 -1.05 -5.26 -4.63
C GLU A 28 -1.58 -4.92 -6.04
N GLY A 29 -2.09 -3.71 -6.23
CA GLY A 29 -2.64 -3.27 -7.52
C GLY A 29 -1.63 -3.42 -8.66
N THR A 30 -2.13 -3.53 -9.89
CA THR A 30 -1.31 -3.72 -11.10
C THR A 30 -0.24 -2.63 -11.23
N PHE A 31 1.01 -3.04 -11.49
CA PHE A 31 2.11 -2.12 -11.75
C PHE A 31 1.89 -1.30 -13.03
N GLU A 32 1.33 -1.95 -14.05
CA GLU A 32 0.98 -1.34 -15.32
C GLU A 32 -0.42 -0.70 -15.24
N THR A 33 -0.47 0.58 -15.55
CA THR A 33 -1.69 1.37 -15.68
C THR A 33 -2.02 1.52 -17.17
N ASN A 34 -3.31 1.56 -17.55
CA ASN A 34 -3.72 1.77 -18.94
C ASN A 34 -2.97 2.97 -19.56
N GLU A 35 -2.55 2.86 -20.82
CA GLU A 35 -1.78 3.91 -21.51
C GLU A 35 -2.43 5.29 -21.45
N SER A 36 -3.76 5.33 -21.38
CA SER A 36 -4.58 6.55 -21.24
C SER A 36 -4.49 7.24 -19.88
N SER A 37 -3.94 6.58 -18.87
CA SER A 37 -3.81 7.07 -17.48
C SER A 37 -2.35 7.13 -17.00
N LEU A 38 -1.40 6.91 -17.89
CA LEU A 38 0.01 7.17 -17.61
C LEU A 38 0.22 8.67 -17.43
N PRO A 39 0.87 9.11 -16.34
CA PRO A 39 1.29 10.50 -16.25
C PRO A 39 2.28 10.81 -17.38
N PRO A 40 2.42 12.09 -17.76
CA PRO A 40 3.46 12.52 -18.68
C PRO A 40 4.84 11.99 -18.24
N PRO A 41 5.77 11.72 -19.17
CA PRO A 41 7.11 11.24 -18.83
C PRO A 41 7.90 12.24 -17.97
N GLU A 42 7.50 13.52 -17.99
CA GLU A 42 8.02 14.57 -17.15
C GLU A 42 7.34 14.52 -15.77
N LEU A 43 8.15 14.45 -14.71
CA LEU A 43 7.68 14.59 -13.33
C LEU A 43 6.90 15.93 -13.23
N PRO A 44 5.77 16.02 -12.50
CA PRO A 44 5.04 17.28 -12.37
C PRO A 44 5.97 18.44 -11.96
N ASP A 45 6.11 19.42 -12.87
CA ASP A 45 6.97 20.61 -12.69
C ASP A 45 6.59 21.44 -11.47
N GLN A 46 5.29 21.45 -11.16
CA GLN A 46 4.74 22.07 -9.98
C GLN A 46 4.47 20.95 -8.98
N GLY A 47 5.34 20.81 -7.96
CA GLY A 47 5.17 19.87 -6.84
C GLY A 47 4.00 20.22 -5.91
N GLU A 48 2.88 20.60 -6.49
CA GLU A 48 1.59 20.81 -5.83
C GLU A 48 0.96 19.44 -5.54
N ILE A 49 0.46 19.29 -4.31
CA ILE A 49 -0.16 18.06 -3.83
C ILE A 49 -1.51 18.44 -3.25
N GLU A 50 -2.55 17.71 -3.67
CA GLU A 50 -3.92 17.92 -3.21
C GLU A 50 -4.47 16.62 -2.66
N PHE A 51 -4.83 16.65 -1.38
CA PHE A 51 -5.65 15.64 -0.73
C PHE A 51 -7.08 16.13 -0.80
N ASN A 52 -7.97 15.33 -1.40
CA ASN A 52 -9.39 15.62 -1.49
C ASN A 52 -10.18 14.51 -0.82
N ASN A 53 -10.71 14.79 0.37
CA ASN A 53 -11.54 13.89 1.16
C ASN A 53 -10.95 12.46 1.28
N VAL A 54 -9.65 12.37 1.53
CA VAL A 54 -8.93 11.08 1.53
C VAL A 54 -9.27 10.31 2.80
N GLU A 55 -9.71 9.07 2.62
CA GLU A 55 -9.97 8.10 3.68
C GLU A 55 -9.09 6.85 3.52
N SER A 56 -8.41 6.45 4.60
CA SER A 56 -7.56 5.26 4.60
C SER A 56 -7.61 4.51 5.93
N LYS A 57 -7.48 3.19 5.86
CA LYS A 57 -7.38 2.26 7.01
C LYS A 57 -6.33 1.20 6.71
N TYR A 58 -5.70 0.67 7.76
CA TYR A 58 -4.67 -0.37 7.63
C TYR A 58 -5.24 -1.75 7.32
N ARG A 59 -6.45 -2.06 7.80
CA ARG A 59 -7.13 -3.33 7.58
C ARG A 59 -8.62 -3.09 7.40
N GLU A 60 -9.30 -4.00 6.73
CA GLU A 60 -10.70 -3.82 6.40
C GLU A 60 -11.62 -3.78 7.62
N GLU A 61 -11.23 -4.47 8.69
CA GLU A 61 -12.00 -4.61 9.93
C GLU A 61 -11.73 -3.50 10.94
N LEU A 62 -10.73 -2.63 10.69
CA LEU A 62 -10.34 -1.55 11.59
C LEU A 62 -10.96 -0.21 11.20
N ASP A 63 -11.02 0.69 12.18
CA ASP A 63 -11.43 2.07 11.96
C ASP A 63 -10.48 2.82 11.01
N PHE A 64 -11.04 3.82 10.32
CA PHE A 64 -10.27 4.74 9.49
C PHE A 64 -9.26 5.54 10.31
N VAL A 65 -8.03 5.59 9.82
CA VAL A 65 -6.95 6.39 10.40
C VAL A 65 -6.96 7.79 9.81
N LEU A 66 -7.12 7.91 8.49
CA LEU A 66 -7.42 9.18 7.83
C LEU A 66 -8.93 9.25 7.60
N LYS A 67 -9.57 10.31 8.12
CA LYS A 67 -11.02 10.52 8.07
C LYS A 67 -11.33 11.79 7.29
N GLY A 68 -11.58 11.68 5.99
CA GLY A 68 -11.99 12.80 5.14
C GLY A 68 -10.99 13.95 5.12
N VAL A 69 -9.68 13.64 5.01
CA VAL A 69 -8.64 14.67 5.08
C VAL A 69 -8.55 15.41 3.74
N SER A 70 -8.70 16.73 3.79
CA SER A 70 -8.60 17.62 2.64
C SER A 70 -7.59 18.74 2.88
N PHE A 71 -6.55 18.82 2.05
CA PHE A 71 -5.59 19.93 2.07
C PHE A 71 -4.88 20.06 0.73
N LYS A 72 -4.40 21.27 0.44
CA LYS A 72 -3.66 21.58 -0.77
C LYS A 72 -2.35 22.28 -0.43
N THR A 73 -1.23 21.72 -0.88
CA THR A 73 0.09 22.33 -0.74
C THR A 73 0.48 23.01 -2.04
N ARG A 74 0.75 24.31 -1.99
CA ARG A 74 1.20 25.06 -3.17
C ARG A 74 2.60 24.62 -3.61
N ALA A 75 2.88 24.76 -4.90
CA ALA A 75 4.20 24.54 -5.47
C ALA A 75 5.31 25.30 -4.72
N CYS A 76 6.49 24.69 -4.64
CA CYS A 76 7.70 25.26 -4.02
C CYS A 76 7.56 25.64 -2.54
N LYS A 77 6.56 25.12 -1.81
CA LYS A 77 6.41 25.33 -0.37
C LYS A 77 6.85 24.11 0.43
N LYS A 78 7.62 24.36 1.50
CA LYS A 78 7.92 23.36 2.51
C LYS A 78 6.79 23.33 3.54
N VAL A 79 6.17 22.17 3.71
CA VAL A 79 5.08 21.96 4.68
C VAL A 79 5.53 20.90 5.68
N GLY A 80 5.39 21.22 6.96
CA GLY A 80 5.66 20.29 8.06
C GLY A 80 4.36 19.68 8.56
N ILE A 81 4.34 18.35 8.70
CA ILE A 81 3.23 17.63 9.36
C ILE A 81 3.67 17.32 10.79
N CYS A 82 2.92 17.84 11.75
CA CYS A 82 3.17 17.66 13.18
C CYS A 82 2.00 16.94 13.83
N GLU A 83 2.30 16.00 14.73
CA GLU A 83 1.33 15.33 15.60
C GLU A 83 1.92 15.24 17.00
N GLN A 84 1.09 15.32 18.04
CA GLN A 84 1.57 15.19 19.42
C GLN A 84 1.86 13.73 19.76
N THR A 85 0.94 12.83 19.40
CA THR A 85 1.07 11.38 19.57
C THR A 85 0.04 10.71 18.65
N GLY A 86 0.46 9.83 17.75
CA GLY A 86 -0.45 9.12 16.86
C GLY A 86 0.25 8.52 15.64
N PRO A 87 -0.44 7.69 14.85
CA PRO A 87 0.10 7.12 13.62
C PRO A 87 -0.11 8.03 12.39
N VAL A 88 -0.83 9.14 12.51
CA VAL A 88 -1.40 9.92 11.40
C VAL A 88 -0.32 10.45 10.46
N LYS A 89 0.78 10.99 10.98
CA LYS A 89 1.89 11.50 10.16
C LYS A 89 2.45 10.41 9.25
N SER A 90 2.78 9.25 9.84
CA SER A 90 3.27 8.10 9.08
C SER A 90 2.22 7.59 8.10
N THR A 91 0.94 7.60 8.47
CA THR A 91 -0.15 7.22 7.57
C THR A 91 -0.28 8.16 6.37
N ILE A 92 -0.15 9.48 6.56
CA ILE A 92 -0.15 10.45 5.44
C ILE A 92 1.03 10.20 4.50
N THR A 93 2.22 9.95 5.04
CA THR A 93 3.40 9.61 4.23
C THR A 93 3.18 8.33 3.42
N LEU A 94 2.65 7.29 4.04
CA LEU A 94 2.38 6.00 3.37
C LEU A 94 1.25 6.13 2.33
N SER A 95 0.25 6.96 2.59
CA SER A 95 -0.83 7.26 1.65
C SER A 95 -0.34 8.06 0.44
N LEU A 96 0.64 8.96 0.62
CA LEU A 96 1.24 9.72 -0.48
C LEU A 96 2.04 8.81 -1.42
N LEU A 97 2.75 7.83 -0.86
CA LEU A 97 3.52 6.83 -1.61
C LEU A 97 2.66 5.69 -2.17
N ARG A 98 1.35 5.71 -1.94
CA ARG A 98 0.40 4.67 -2.36
C ARG A 98 0.80 3.27 -1.90
N VAL A 99 1.41 3.15 -0.71
CA VAL A 99 1.71 1.86 -0.07
C VAL A 99 0.43 1.18 0.42
N PHE A 100 -0.55 2.00 0.84
CA PHE A 100 -1.90 1.54 1.08
C PHE A 100 -2.82 2.09 -0.01
N GLU A 101 -3.75 1.25 -0.44
CA GLU A 101 -4.74 1.66 -1.41
C GLU A 101 -5.75 2.61 -0.75
N LYS A 102 -6.03 3.73 -1.43
CA LYS A 102 -7.03 4.70 -0.98
C LYS A 102 -8.40 4.04 -1.08
N LEU A 103 -9.23 4.17 -0.05
CA LEU A 103 -10.58 3.61 -0.09
C LEU A 103 -11.61 4.59 -0.63
N LYS A 104 -11.39 5.89 -0.37
CA LYS A 104 -12.15 7.00 -0.94
C LYS A 104 -11.25 8.23 -1.06
N GLY A 105 -11.54 9.07 -2.06
CA GLY A 105 -10.76 10.26 -2.41
C GLY A 105 -10.10 10.12 -3.77
#